data_AF-A0A800DXI3-F1
#
_entry.id   AF-A0A800DXI3-F1
#
_cell.length_a   1.000
_cell.length_b   1.000
_cell.length_c   1.000
_cell.angle_alpha   90.00
_cell.angle_beta   90.00
_cell.angle_gamma   90.00
#
_symmetry.space_group_name_H-M   'P 1'
#
loop_
_entity.id
_entity.type
_entity.pdbx_description
1 polymer ?
#
loop_
_entity_poly.entity_id
_entity_poly.type
_entity_poly.pdbx_seq_one_letter_code
_entity_poly.pdbx_strand_id
1 'polypeptide(L)'
;MIGRTGLKSAVLSTVIFNLLIISEEGLKDESIIILFISFIILTVISFTAITLTIYPIYLLSTSYNLTKKQVFTKYFPYYSMFYFTISIWFYYLSNFENFGLLIGVTIFFTAMFAWVWLFNNN
;
A
#
# COMPACT_ATOMS: atom_id res chain seq x y z
N MET A 1 -11.32 11.56 -6.48
CA MET A 1 -9.84 11.39 -6.60
C MET A 1 -9.34 10.24 -5.71
N ILE A 2 -9.60 10.27 -4.40
CA ILE A 2 -9.22 9.21 -3.45
C ILE A 2 -9.79 7.83 -3.81
N GLY A 3 -11.08 7.73 -4.18
CA GLY A 3 -11.68 6.43 -4.54
C GLY A 3 -11.01 5.74 -5.74
N ARG A 4 -10.60 6.51 -6.76
CA ARG A 4 -9.86 5.99 -7.92
C ARG A 4 -8.46 5.50 -7.51
N THR A 5 -7.77 6.23 -6.62
CA THR A 5 -6.49 5.79 -6.07
C THR A 5 -6.65 4.55 -5.20
N GLY A 6 -7.70 4.49 -4.39
CA GLY A 6 -8.02 3.32 -3.56
C GLY A 6 -8.16 2.05 -4.39
N LEU A 7 -8.96 2.11 -5.47
CA LEU A 7 -9.12 0.98 -6.39
C LEU A 7 -7.80 0.60 -7.08
N LYS A 8 -7.03 1.57 -7.59
CA LYS A 8 -5.72 1.28 -8.19
C LYS A 8 -4.74 0.63 -7.20
N SER A 9 -4.78 1.06 -5.94
CA SER A 9 -3.92 0.56 -4.88
C SER A 9 -4.34 -0.84 -4.45
N ALA A 10 -5.64 -1.11 -4.36
CA ALA A 10 -6.17 -2.44 -4.09
C ALA A 10 -5.76 -3.45 -5.17
N VAL A 11 -5.89 -3.06 -6.45
CA VAL A 11 -5.43 -3.90 -7.58
C VAL A 11 -3.94 -4.12 -7.51
N LEU A 12 -3.14 -3.07 -7.30
CA LEU A 12 -1.69 -3.20 -7.20
C LEU A 12 -1.25 -4.08 -6.03
N SER A 13 -1.81 -3.86 -4.85
CA SER A 13 -1.56 -4.65 -3.64
C SER A 13 -1.84 -6.13 -3.89
N THR A 14 -2.98 -6.43 -4.51
CA THR A 14 -3.35 -7.80 -4.84
C THR A 14 -2.39 -8.41 -5.86
N VAL A 15 -2.02 -7.66 -6.91
CA VAL A 15 -1.07 -8.14 -7.92
C VAL A 15 0.30 -8.43 -7.30
N ILE A 16 0.83 -7.53 -6.47
CA ILE A 16 2.11 -7.73 -5.80
C ILE A 16 2.05 -8.94 -4.86
N PHE A 17 1.04 -9.00 -4.00
CA PHE A 17 0.88 -10.09 -3.04
C PHE A 17 0.76 -11.45 -3.73
N ASN A 18 -0.05 -11.52 -4.79
CA ASN A 18 -0.28 -12.75 -5.52
C ASN A 18 0.95 -13.19 -6.31
N LEU A 19 1.67 -12.26 -6.94
CA LEU A 19 2.94 -12.58 -7.61
C LEU A 19 3.96 -13.15 -6.62
N LEU A 20 4.03 -12.58 -5.42
CA LEU A 20 4.93 -13.03 -4.38
C LEU A 20 4.55 -14.42 -3.84
N ILE A 21 3.26 -14.67 -3.56
CA ILE A 21 2.78 -16.00 -3.14
C ILE A 21 3.06 -17.05 -4.21
N ILE A 22 2.73 -16.76 -5.47
CA ILE A 22 2.97 -17.70 -6.58
C ILE A 22 4.46 -17.98 -6.74
N SER A 23 5.32 -16.98 -6.51
CA SER A 23 6.77 -17.17 -6.55
C SER A 23 7.30 -18.05 -5.42
N GLU A 24 6.65 -18.09 -4.27
CA GLU A 24 7.10 -18.85 -3.10
C GLU A 24 6.52 -20.27 -3.07
N GLU A 25 5.21 -20.41 -3.31
CA GLU A 25 4.50 -21.68 -3.13
C GLU A 25 4.19 -22.41 -4.45
N GLY A 26 4.35 -21.74 -5.59
CA GLY A 26 3.89 -22.22 -6.89
C GLY A 26 2.37 -22.12 -7.07
N LEU A 27 1.88 -22.51 -8.26
CA LEU A 27 0.44 -22.59 -8.54
C LEU A 27 -0.10 -23.94 -8.06
N LYS A 28 -0.79 -23.95 -6.90
CA LYS A 28 -1.57 -25.09 -6.41
C LYS A 28 -3.06 -24.78 -6.52
N ASP A 29 -3.91 -25.80 -6.58
CA ASP A 29 -5.37 -25.62 -6.71
C ASP A 29 -5.96 -24.82 -5.53
N GLU A 30 -5.42 -25.00 -4.32
CA GLU A 30 -5.81 -24.26 -3.12
C GLU A 30 -5.42 -22.78 -3.17
N SER A 31 -4.37 -22.44 -3.94
CA SER A 31 -3.91 -21.07 -4.11
C SER A 31 -4.99 -20.19 -4.75
N ILE A 32 -5.84 -20.73 -5.63
CA ILE A 32 -6.88 -19.96 -6.32
C ILE A 32 -7.89 -19.35 -5.33
N ILE A 33 -8.28 -20.10 -4.29
CA ILE A 33 -9.21 -19.61 -3.27
C ILE A 33 -8.55 -18.50 -2.44
N ILE A 34 -7.28 -18.69 -2.08
CA ILE A 34 -6.47 -17.71 -1.34
C ILE A 34 -6.32 -16.41 -2.16
N LEU A 35 -6.18 -16.49 -3.49
CA LEU A 35 -6.10 -15.33 -4.39
C LEU A 35 -7.36 -14.46 -4.33
N PHE A 36 -8.56 -15.08 -4.29
CA PHE A 36 -9.82 -14.33 -4.22
C PHE A 36 -10.06 -13.72 -2.83
N ILE A 37 -9.76 -14.48 -1.77
CA ILE A 37 -9.92 -14.00 -0.39
C ILE A 37 -8.96 -12.83 -0.11
N SER A 38 -7.69 -12.96 -0.53
CA SER A 38 -6.68 -11.92 -0.37
C SER A 38 -7.06 -10.64 -1.10
N PHE A 39 -7.66 -10.70 -2.29
CA PHE A 39 -8.16 -9.51 -2.99
C PHE A 39 -9.14 -8.70 -2.13
N ILE A 40 -10.12 -9.36 -1.49
CA ILE A 40 -11.11 -8.68 -0.64
C ILE A 40 -10.42 -8.03 0.56
N ILE A 41 -9.57 -8.78 1.27
CA ILE A 41 -8.87 -8.29 2.45
C ILE A 41 -7.94 -7.12 2.11
N LEU A 42 -7.13 -7.26 1.06
CA LEU A 42 -6.19 -6.23 0.61
C LEU A 42 -6.91 -4.99 0.08
N THR A 43 -8.09 -5.15 -0.53
CA THR A 43 -8.91 -4.01 -0.94
C THR A 43 -9.36 -3.19 0.27
N VAL A 44 -9.91 -3.86 1.30
CA VAL A 44 -10.37 -3.18 2.52
C VAL A 44 -9.20 -2.52 3.25
N ILE A 45 -8.08 -3.22 3.41
CA ILE A 45 -6.89 -2.69 4.09
C ILE A 45 -6.32 -1.50 3.30
N SER A 46 -6.16 -1.61 1.98
CA SER A 46 -5.60 -0.53 1.16
C SER A 46 -6.50 0.70 1.19
N PHE A 47 -7.82 0.51 1.12
CA PHE A 47 -8.78 1.61 1.17
C PHE A 47 -8.79 2.31 2.53
N THR A 48 -8.80 1.56 3.62
CA THR A 48 -8.75 2.11 4.98
C THR A 48 -7.43 2.83 5.24
N ALA A 49 -6.29 2.26 4.84
CA ALA A 49 -4.97 2.88 4.98
C ALA A 49 -4.89 4.22 4.23
N ILE A 50 -5.34 4.28 2.98
CA ILE A 50 -5.33 5.52 2.19
C ILE A 50 -6.26 6.57 2.82
N THR A 51 -7.43 6.15 3.28
CA THR A 51 -8.43 7.04 3.88
C THR A 51 -7.97 7.57 5.25
N LEU A 52 -7.26 6.79 6.04
CA LEU A 52 -6.78 7.23 7.35
C LEU A 52 -5.47 8.01 7.29
N THR A 53 -4.57 7.68 6.35
CA THR A 53 -3.22 8.26 6.34
C THR A 53 -3.05 9.37 5.30
N ILE A 54 -3.60 9.20 4.09
CA ILE A 54 -3.36 10.14 2.99
C ILE A 54 -4.45 11.21 2.91
N TYR A 55 -5.71 10.86 3.17
CA TYR A 55 -6.82 11.81 3.17
C TYR A 55 -6.64 13.00 4.11
N PRO A 56 -6.23 12.85 5.40
CA PRO A 56 -6.05 14.02 6.26
C PRO A 56 -4.95 14.95 5.75
N ILE A 57 -3.88 14.42 5.18
CA ILE A 57 -2.80 15.20 4.57
C ILE A 57 -3.33 15.97 3.35
N TYR A 58 -4.14 15.31 2.52
CA TYR A 58 -4.79 15.96 1.38
C TYR A 58 -5.72 17.10 1.82
N LEU A 59 -6.53 16.88 2.87
CA LEU A 59 -7.46 17.88 3.38
C LEU A 59 -6.71 19.09 3.97
N LEU A 60 -5.68 18.84 4.79
CA LEU A 60 -4.79 19.89 5.31
C LEU A 60 -4.12 20.67 4.17
N SER A 61 -3.62 19.98 3.14
CA SER A 61 -2.97 20.65 2.01
C SER A 61 -3.90 21.58 1.24
N THR A 62 -5.18 21.22 1.16
CA THR A 62 -6.22 22.05 0.54
C THR A 62 -6.49 23.29 1.39
N SER A 63 -6.53 23.16 2.72
CA SER A 63 -6.70 24.29 3.64
C SER A 63 -5.55 25.30 3.61
N TYR A 64 -4.32 24.86 3.34
CA TYR A 64 -3.13 25.71 3.25
C TYR A 64 -2.79 26.17 1.82
N ASN A 65 -3.66 25.91 0.83
CA ASN A 65 -3.42 26.21 -0.59
C ASN A 65 -2.08 25.67 -1.12
N LEU A 66 -1.63 24.51 -0.63
CA LEU A 66 -0.41 23.88 -1.08
C LEU A 66 -0.64 23.16 -2.41
N THR A 67 0.29 23.32 -3.35
CA THR A 67 0.26 22.56 -4.60
C THR A 67 0.59 21.09 -4.33
N LYS A 68 0.04 20.16 -5.13
CA LYS A 68 0.33 18.72 -5.00
C LYS A 68 1.83 18.41 -5.00
N LYS A 69 2.60 19.13 -5.82
CA LYS A 69 4.06 19.00 -5.88
C LYS A 69 4.73 19.36 -4.55
N GLN A 70 4.31 20.45 -3.91
CA GLN A 70 4.83 20.84 -2.58
C GLN A 70 4.47 19.83 -1.50
N VAL A 71 3.25 19.26 -1.55
CA VAL A 71 2.82 18.21 -0.61
C VAL A 71 3.66 16.95 -0.79
N PHE A 72 3.85 16.52 -2.04
CA PHE A 72 4.66 15.34 -2.35
C PHE A 72 6.10 15.54 -1.87
N THR A 73 6.78 16.63 -2.24
CA THR A 73 8.18 16.82 -1.86
C THR A 73 8.38 16.96 -0.35
N LYS A 74 7.41 17.55 0.36
CA LYS A 74 7.51 17.77 1.81
C LYS A 74 7.18 16.53 2.63
N TYR A 75 6.11 15.81 2.30
CA TYR A 75 5.56 14.76 3.18
C TYR A 75 5.85 13.33 2.71
N PHE A 76 6.07 13.12 1.40
CA PHE A 76 6.36 11.78 0.87
C PHE A 76 7.59 11.11 1.50
N PRO A 77 8.72 11.80 1.74
CA PRO A 77 9.90 11.16 2.35
C PRO A 77 9.64 10.67 3.78
N TYR A 78 8.89 11.43 4.58
CA TYR A 78 8.53 11.00 5.94
C TYR A 78 7.54 9.84 5.92
N TYR A 79 6.58 9.89 5.00
CA TYR A 79 5.61 8.81 4.81
C TYR A 79 6.31 7.51 4.36
N SER A 80 7.28 7.59 3.44
CA SER A 80 8.04 6.42 2.99
C SER A 80 8.90 5.81 4.08
N MET A 81 9.60 6.64 4.87
CA MET A 81 10.36 6.15 6.03
C MET A 81 9.46 5.47 7.07
N PHE A 82 8.29 6.04 7.34
CA PHE A 82 7.33 5.47 8.29
C PHE A 82 6.84 4.09 7.83
N TYR A 83 6.40 3.97 6.56
CA TYR A 83 5.92 2.70 6.03
C TYR A 83 7.04 1.66 5.88
N PHE A 84 8.25 2.08 5.53
CA PHE A 84 9.41 1.19 5.50
C PHE A 84 9.70 0.60 6.89
N THR A 85 9.63 1.44 7.93
CA THR A 85 9.80 1.02 9.32
C THR A 85 8.69 0.04 9.75
N ILE A 86 7.44 0.31 9.37
CA ILE A 86 6.32 -0.62 9.60
C ILE A 86 6.58 -1.97 8.94
N SER A 87 7.06 -1.98 7.70
CA SER A 87 7.35 -3.23 6.98
C SER A 87 8.44 -4.05 7.67
N ILE A 88 9.50 -3.41 8.18
CA ILE A 88 10.54 -4.07 8.98
C ILE A 88 9.95 -4.60 10.30
N TRP A 89 9.11 -3.80 10.96
CA TRP A 89 8.46 -4.20 12.20
C TRP A 89 7.56 -5.43 12.01
N PHE A 90 6.79 -5.48 10.92
CA PHE A 90 5.97 -6.65 10.56
C PHE A 90 6.82 -7.90 10.35
N TYR A 91 7.97 -7.78 9.69
CA TYR A 91 8.89 -8.89 9.48
C TYR A 91 9.49 -9.41 10.81
N TYR A 92 9.76 -8.51 11.75
CA TYR A 92 10.20 -8.88 13.09
C TYR A 92 9.08 -9.60 13.87
N LEU A 93 7.84 -9.09 13.82
CA LEU A 93 6.69 -9.69 14.50
C LEU A 93 6.32 -11.07 13.94
N SER A 94 6.59 -11.32 12.66
CA SER A 94 6.39 -12.63 12.05
C SER A 94 7.52 -13.62 12.33
N ASN A 95 8.37 -13.37 13.35
CA ASN A 95 9.54 -14.20 13.66
C ASN A 95 10.45 -14.46 12.45
N PHE A 96 10.63 -13.45 11.58
CA PHE A 96 11.42 -13.56 10.36
C PHE A 96 10.90 -14.56 9.32
N GLU A 97 9.64 -14.99 9.42
CA GLU A 97 8.98 -15.79 8.39
C GLU A 97 8.79 -14.99 7.09
N ASN A 98 8.97 -15.68 5.95
CA ASN A 98 8.84 -15.09 4.62
C ASN A 98 7.48 -14.43 4.40
N PHE A 99 6.41 -15.01 4.94
CA PHE A 99 5.06 -14.47 4.84
C PHE A 99 4.96 -13.02 5.35
N GLY A 100 5.63 -12.70 6.47
CA GLY A 100 5.65 -11.33 6.99
C GLY A 100 6.45 -10.37 6.11
N LEU A 101 7.52 -10.86 5.46
CA LEU A 101 8.25 -10.08 4.46
C LEU A 101 7.38 -9.79 3.23
N LEU A 102 6.61 -10.77 2.74
CA LEU A 102 5.69 -10.59 1.62
C LEU A 102 4.63 -9.52 1.91
N ILE A 103 4.03 -9.57 3.11
CA ILE A 103 3.08 -8.57 3.57
C ILE A 103 3.74 -7.19 3.66
N GLY A 104 4.92 -7.11 4.29
CA GLY A 104 5.65 -5.86 4.45
C GLY A 104 6.00 -5.20 3.12
N VAL A 105 6.49 -5.98 2.14
CA VAL A 105 6.80 -5.53 0.78
C VAL A 105 5.53 -5.04 0.08
N THR A 106 4.45 -5.80 0.14
CA THR A 106 3.15 -5.44 -0.46
C THR A 106 2.64 -4.11 0.08
N ILE A 107 2.63 -3.94 1.41
CA ILE A 107 2.16 -2.73 2.09
C ILE A 107 3.03 -1.53 1.68
N PHE A 108 4.35 -1.67 1.72
CA PHE A 108 5.27 -0.58 1.40
C PHE A 108 5.07 -0.06 -0.03
N PHE A 109 5.14 -0.95 -1.03
CA PHE A 109 5.03 -0.54 -2.42
C PHE A 109 3.64 0.02 -2.73
N THR A 110 2.58 -0.60 -2.22
CA THR A 110 1.21 -0.10 -2.40
C THR A 110 1.06 1.32 -1.86
N ALA A 111 1.59 1.57 -0.66
CA ALA A 111 1.56 2.89 -0.03
C ALA A 111 2.34 3.93 -0.84
N MET A 112 3.50 3.56 -1.41
CA MET A 112 4.31 4.46 -2.23
C MET A 112 3.60 4.85 -3.53
N PHE A 113 3.05 3.86 -4.25
CA PHE A 113 2.33 4.11 -5.50
C PHE A 113 1.03 4.89 -5.27
N ALA A 114 0.35 4.69 -4.14
CA ALA A 114 -0.82 5.49 -3.77
C ALA A 114 -0.48 6.99 -3.68
N TRP A 115 0.65 7.34 -3.09
CA TRP A 115 1.14 8.72 -3.02
C TRP A 115 1.51 9.28 -4.39
N VAL A 116 2.24 8.52 -5.19
CA VAL A 116 2.61 8.91 -6.55
C VAL A 116 1.35 9.21 -7.37
N TRP A 117 0.32 8.38 -7.29
CA TRP A 117 -0.93 8.61 -8.02
C TRP A 117 -1.76 9.78 -7.50
N LEU A 118 -1.67 10.12 -6.22
CA LEU A 118 -2.42 11.24 -5.64
C LEU A 118 -1.73 12.58 -5.87
N PHE A 119 -0.42 12.66 -5.73
CA PHE A 119 0.29 13.93 -5.68
C PHE A 119 1.30 14.14 -6.81
N ASN A 120 1.72 13.09 -7.52
CA ASN A 120 2.66 13.18 -8.63
C ASN A 120 2.01 12.96 -10.02
N ASN A 121 0.67 12.92 -10.09
CA ASN A 121 -0.03 13.04 -11.37
C ASN A 121 -0.19 14.53 -11.71
N ASN A 122 0.58 14.97 -12.71
CA ASN A 122 0.40 16.25 -13.41
C ASN A 122 -1.02 16.37 -13.94
#